data_AF-A0A329XSH1-F1
#
_entry.id   AF-A0A329XSH1-F1
#
_cell.length_a   1.000
_cell.length_b   1.000
_cell.length_c   1.000
_cell.angle_alpha   90.00
_cell.angle_beta   90.00
_cell.angle_gamma   90.00
#
_symmetry.space_group_name_H-M   'P 1'
#
loop_
_entity.id
_entity.type
_entity.pdbx_description
1 polymer ?
#
loop_
_entity_poly.entity_id
_entity_poly.type
_entity_poly.pdbx_seq_one_letter_code
_entity_poly.pdbx_strand_id
1 'polypeptide(L)'
;MCGIFPNQELRESLGFDTYWYDYMTGPTSDVETGQSGYSYSCDMDSDRDPFGLIEIDYRIGSQVQPSAQPALEFDDIPVEYSDTAREVTFEGVEGEGWVWTDGVEIYVAWRYNDTQVLLARLTYWGPDEDLDEQVEKFHAVLEPALALIPELASATPTHVIVPSPTPEAEDAATGTDD
;
A
#
# COMPACT_ATOMS: atom_id res chain seq x y z
N MET A 1 -10.52 4.68 2.31
CA MET A 1 -9.22 5.30 2.05
C MET A 1 -8.72 4.91 0.67
N CYS A 2 -8.09 5.85 -0.04
CA CYS A 2 -7.55 5.68 -1.40
C CYS A 2 -8.48 5.03 -2.47
N GLY A 3 -9.80 5.08 -2.29
CA GLY A 3 -10.78 4.47 -3.20
C GLY A 3 -10.87 2.93 -3.15
N ILE A 4 -10.01 2.24 -2.40
CA ILE A 4 -9.92 0.77 -2.37
C ILE A 4 -10.15 0.15 -0.98
N PHE A 5 -9.87 0.91 0.09
CA PHE A 5 -10.09 0.46 1.45
C PHE A 5 -11.39 1.04 2.00
N PRO A 6 -12.31 0.23 2.55
CA PRO A 6 -13.39 0.74 3.38
C PRO A 6 -12.79 1.50 4.58
N ASN A 7 -13.33 2.67 4.92
CA ASN A 7 -12.74 3.54 5.94
C ASN A 7 -12.59 2.90 7.34
N GLN A 8 -13.31 1.81 7.62
CA GLN A 8 -13.26 1.10 8.91
C GLN A 8 -12.34 -0.14 8.89
N GLU A 9 -12.12 -0.78 7.73
CA GLU A 9 -11.43 -2.08 7.69
C GLU A 9 -9.94 -1.98 8.03
N LEU A 10 -9.25 -0.91 7.63
CA LEU A 10 -7.85 -0.67 8.01
C LEU A 10 -7.69 -0.61 9.54
N ARG A 11 -8.61 0.09 10.21
CA ARG A 11 -8.56 0.25 11.65
C ARG A 11 -9.03 -1.00 12.41
N GLU A 12 -10.07 -1.66 11.93
CA GLU A 12 -10.66 -2.81 12.63
C GLU A 12 -9.84 -4.10 12.44
N SER A 13 -9.31 -4.32 11.24
CA SER A 13 -8.59 -5.55 10.89
C SER A 13 -7.10 -5.45 11.18
N LEU A 14 -6.48 -4.34 10.74
CA LEU A 14 -5.03 -4.13 10.88
C LEU A 14 -4.68 -3.30 12.12
N GLY A 15 -5.57 -2.43 12.59
CA GLY A 15 -5.26 -1.46 13.65
C GLY A 15 -4.60 -0.18 13.13
N PHE A 16 -4.57 0.00 11.81
CA PHE A 16 -3.99 1.15 11.12
C PHE A 16 -4.96 2.34 11.18
N ASP A 17 -4.61 3.38 11.94
CA ASP A 17 -5.42 4.59 12.07
C ASP A 17 -4.90 5.65 11.09
N THR A 18 -5.58 5.82 9.97
CA THR A 18 -5.13 6.71 8.88
C THR A 18 -5.47 8.16 9.22
N TYR A 19 -4.46 9.03 9.27
CA TYR A 19 -4.66 10.48 9.49
C TYR A 19 -4.37 11.32 8.23
N TRP A 20 -3.73 10.75 7.22
CA TRP A 20 -3.46 11.38 5.93
C TRP A 20 -3.47 10.33 4.81
N TYR A 21 -3.97 10.71 3.63
CA TYR A 21 -3.73 9.91 2.43
C TYR A 21 -3.72 10.75 1.14
N ASP A 22 -2.97 10.27 0.16
CA ASP A 22 -2.94 10.73 -1.22
C ASP A 22 -3.11 9.52 -2.14
N TYR A 23 -3.95 9.64 -3.17
CA TYR A 23 -3.98 8.63 -4.22
C TYR A 23 -4.22 9.23 -5.60
N MET A 24 -3.62 8.58 -6.58
CA MET A 24 -3.74 8.93 -7.99
C MET A 24 -4.05 7.69 -8.81
N THR A 25 -4.89 7.84 -9.83
CA THR A 25 -5.22 6.79 -10.78
C THR A 25 -5.35 7.36 -12.19
N GLY A 26 -5.04 6.55 -13.20
CA GLY A 26 -5.34 6.86 -14.59
C GLY A 26 -4.54 6.04 -15.61
N PRO A 27 -4.70 6.32 -16.91
CA PRO A 27 -3.90 5.71 -17.94
C PRO A 27 -2.45 6.19 -17.86
N THR A 28 -1.52 5.28 -18.14
CA THR A 28 -0.09 5.56 -18.20
C THR A 28 0.54 4.93 -19.44
N SER A 29 1.72 5.42 -19.81
CA SER A 29 2.49 4.87 -20.92
C SER A 29 3.98 5.03 -20.66
N ASP A 30 4.73 3.97 -20.95
CA ASP A 30 6.18 3.99 -20.98
C ASP A 30 6.64 4.47 -22.36
N VAL A 31 7.39 5.57 -22.35
CA VAL A 31 7.87 6.23 -23.58
C VAL A 31 9.01 5.48 -24.26
N GLU A 32 9.78 4.70 -23.50
CA GLU A 32 10.95 3.96 -23.98
C GLU A 32 10.52 2.62 -24.60
N THR A 33 9.62 1.90 -23.94
CA THR A 33 9.10 0.61 -24.40
C THR A 33 7.88 0.75 -25.30
N GLY A 34 7.17 1.88 -25.23
CA GLY A 34 5.90 2.11 -25.94
C GLY A 34 4.72 1.34 -25.35
N GLN A 35 4.89 0.73 -24.18
CA GLN A 35 3.81 0.04 -23.48
C GLN A 35 2.81 1.05 -22.90
N SER A 36 1.53 0.74 -23.01
CA SER A 36 0.46 1.52 -22.40
C SER A 36 -0.34 0.64 -21.45
N GLY A 37 -0.83 1.23 -20.37
CA GLY A 37 -1.66 0.56 -19.38
C GLY A 37 -2.26 1.57 -18.43
N TYR A 38 -2.34 1.19 -17.17
CA TYR A 38 -2.91 2.02 -16.12
C TYR A 38 -1.93 2.14 -14.96
N SER A 39 -2.10 3.19 -14.18
CA SER A 39 -1.34 3.41 -12.96
C SER A 39 -2.30 3.68 -11.82
N TYR A 40 -1.96 3.16 -10.65
CA TYR A 40 -2.58 3.52 -9.40
C TYR A 40 -1.50 3.67 -8.35
N SER A 41 -1.51 4.78 -7.61
CA SER A 41 -0.63 4.99 -6.47
C SER A 41 -1.47 5.44 -5.27
N CYS A 42 -1.14 4.96 -4.08
CA CYS A 42 -1.78 5.35 -2.83
C CYS A 42 -0.75 5.36 -1.72
N ASP A 43 -0.67 6.49 -1.01
CA ASP A 43 0.15 6.68 0.18
C ASP A 43 -0.79 7.02 1.35
N MET A 44 -0.64 6.31 2.46
CA MET A 44 -1.44 6.52 3.68
C MET A 44 -0.54 6.52 4.90
N ASP A 45 -0.55 7.60 5.68
CA ASP A 45 0.18 7.66 6.95
C ASP A 45 -0.73 7.31 8.13
N SER A 46 -0.15 6.65 9.15
CA SER A 46 -0.77 6.41 10.45
C SER A 46 -0.11 7.20 11.56
N ASP A 47 -0.92 7.73 12.49
CA ASP A 47 -0.48 8.48 13.67
C ASP A 47 -0.34 7.56 14.90
N ARG A 48 -0.47 6.24 14.69
CA ARG A 48 -0.59 5.26 15.75
C ARG A 48 0.52 4.22 15.69
N ASP A 49 1.31 4.17 16.75
CA ASP A 49 2.19 3.04 17.06
C ASP A 49 1.34 1.76 17.19
N PRO A 50 1.67 0.67 16.45
CA PRO A 50 2.97 0.35 15.86
C PRO A 50 3.16 0.68 14.36
N PHE A 51 2.21 1.33 13.70
CA PHE A 51 2.23 1.49 12.24
C PHE A 51 2.75 2.85 11.78
N GLY A 52 3.40 2.86 10.61
CA GLY A 52 3.89 4.08 9.97
C GLY A 52 3.12 4.46 8.71
N LEU A 53 3.28 3.64 7.67
CA LEU A 53 2.87 3.97 6.30
C LEU A 53 2.31 2.72 5.63
N ILE A 54 1.26 2.91 4.82
CA ILE A 54 0.90 1.99 3.75
C ILE A 54 1.12 2.70 2.42
N GLU A 55 1.85 2.05 1.52
CA GLU A 55 2.12 2.53 0.16
C GLU A 55 1.73 1.44 -0.82
N ILE A 56 1.03 1.80 -1.89
CA ILE A 56 0.61 0.87 -2.94
C ILE A 56 0.93 1.50 -4.28
N ASP A 57 1.74 0.82 -5.07
CA ASP A 57 2.11 1.19 -6.44
C ASP A 57 1.64 0.09 -7.39
N TYR A 58 0.83 0.46 -8.38
CA TYR A 58 0.38 -0.41 -9.46
C TYR A 58 0.76 0.24 -10.79
N ARG A 59 1.53 -0.48 -11.61
CA ARG A 59 2.12 0.07 -12.82
C ARG A 59 2.33 -0.97 -13.91
N ILE A 60 2.56 -0.45 -15.12
CA ILE A 60 3.03 -1.24 -16.27
C ILE A 60 4.43 -1.78 -16.05
N GLY A 61 4.68 -2.99 -16.55
CA GLY A 61 5.99 -3.62 -16.56
C GLY A 61 6.09 -4.82 -15.62
N SER A 62 7.30 -5.36 -15.49
CA SER A 62 7.62 -6.54 -14.68
C SER A 62 8.40 -6.21 -13.41
N GLN A 63 8.75 -4.93 -13.19
CA GLN A 63 9.60 -4.53 -12.07
C GLN A 63 8.79 -3.95 -10.94
N VAL A 64 9.16 -4.31 -9.71
CA VAL A 64 8.69 -3.66 -8.47
C VAL A 64 9.83 -2.86 -7.85
N GLN A 65 9.50 -1.82 -7.09
CA GLN A 65 10.51 -1.00 -6.41
C GLN A 65 10.24 -0.90 -4.92
N PRO A 66 10.90 -1.74 -4.10
CA PRO A 66 10.90 -1.56 -2.66
C PRO A 66 11.54 -0.21 -2.31
N SER A 67 10.89 0.53 -1.41
CA SER A 67 11.25 1.88 -0.92
C SER A 67 12.74 2.17 -0.69
N ALA A 68 13.50 1.20 -0.20
CA ALA A 68 14.93 1.36 0.15
C ALA A 68 15.90 0.69 -0.85
N GLN A 69 15.38 0.08 -1.92
CA GLN A 69 16.15 -0.77 -2.83
C GLN A 69 15.99 -0.33 -4.30
N PRO A 70 16.95 -0.66 -5.18
CA PRO A 70 16.74 -0.51 -6.62
C PRO A 70 15.51 -1.32 -7.07
N ALA A 71 14.91 -0.92 -8.18
CA ALA A 71 13.89 -1.74 -8.82
C ALA A 71 14.47 -3.11 -9.18
N LEU A 72 13.69 -4.17 -8.95
CA LEU A 72 14.04 -5.54 -9.30
C LEU A 72 12.92 -6.18 -10.13
N GLU A 73 13.26 -7.18 -10.93
CA GLU A 73 12.25 -7.98 -11.63
C GLU A 73 11.39 -8.74 -10.61
N PHE A 74 10.09 -8.82 -10.89
CA PHE A 74 9.13 -9.53 -10.06
C PHE A 74 9.56 -11.00 -9.82
N ASP A 75 10.12 -11.65 -10.84
CA ASP A 75 10.57 -13.03 -10.76
C ASP A 75 11.85 -13.21 -9.91
N ASP A 76 12.59 -12.13 -9.63
CA ASP A 76 13.81 -12.16 -8.82
C ASP A 76 13.53 -11.97 -7.32
N ILE A 77 12.31 -11.58 -6.92
CA ILE A 77 11.91 -11.42 -5.51
C ILE A 77 12.30 -12.61 -4.62
N PRO A 78 11.99 -13.89 -4.96
CA PRO A 78 12.36 -15.02 -4.12
C PRO A 78 13.88 -15.30 -4.08
N VAL A 79 14.64 -14.77 -5.04
CA VAL A 79 16.10 -14.89 -5.04
C VAL A 79 16.70 -13.82 -4.11
N GLU A 80 16.25 -12.58 -4.23
CA GLU A 80 16.79 -11.48 -3.44
C GLU A 80 16.35 -11.51 -1.97
N TYR A 81 15.12 -11.96 -1.70
CA TYR A 81 14.56 -12.10 -0.36
C TYR A 81 14.38 -13.57 0.04
N SER A 82 15.37 -14.41 -0.31
CA SER A 82 15.27 -15.87 -0.12
C SER A 82 14.98 -16.37 1.31
N ASP A 83 15.27 -15.54 2.32
CA ASP A 83 15.03 -15.87 3.72
C ASP A 83 13.57 -15.63 4.17
N THR A 84 12.85 -14.70 3.54
CA THR A 84 11.52 -14.23 3.99
C THR A 84 10.43 -14.32 2.92
N ALA A 85 10.79 -14.37 1.64
CA ALA A 85 9.84 -14.44 0.55
C ALA A 85 9.10 -15.78 0.52
N ARG A 86 7.77 -15.69 0.43
CA ARG A 86 6.87 -16.83 0.26
C ARG A 86 5.82 -16.51 -0.80
N GLU A 87 5.41 -17.52 -1.56
CA GLU A 87 4.32 -17.41 -2.51
C GLU A 87 3.01 -17.11 -1.75
N VAL A 88 2.17 -16.28 -2.35
CA VAL A 88 0.86 -15.95 -1.79
C VAL A 88 -0.21 -15.96 -2.87
N THR A 89 -1.45 -16.22 -2.46
CA THR A 89 -2.63 -16.22 -3.33
C THR A 89 -3.71 -15.36 -2.71
N PHE A 90 -4.52 -14.70 -3.55
CA PHE A 90 -5.69 -13.94 -3.13
C PHE A 90 -6.94 -14.56 -3.75
N GLU A 91 -7.96 -14.84 -2.93
CA GLU A 91 -9.18 -15.44 -3.47
C GLU A 91 -9.88 -14.46 -4.43
N GLY A 92 -10.26 -14.95 -5.61
CA GLY A 92 -10.97 -14.15 -6.61
C GLY A 92 -10.11 -13.19 -7.43
N VAL A 93 -8.79 -13.16 -7.23
CA VAL A 93 -7.84 -12.40 -8.06
C VAL A 93 -6.95 -13.36 -8.85
N GLU A 94 -7.00 -13.29 -10.17
CA GLU A 94 -6.10 -14.07 -11.02
C GLU A 94 -4.71 -13.41 -11.06
N GLY A 95 -3.67 -14.24 -10.92
CA GLY A 95 -2.29 -13.79 -10.93
C GLY A 95 -1.42 -14.64 -10.02
N GLU A 96 -0.25 -14.13 -9.72
CA GLU A 96 0.71 -14.73 -8.80
C GLU A 96 1.32 -13.64 -7.92
N GLY A 97 1.75 -14.02 -6.72
CA GLY A 97 2.18 -13.06 -5.72
C GLY A 97 3.27 -13.57 -4.82
N TRP A 98 3.99 -12.60 -4.27
CA TRP A 98 5.00 -12.80 -3.24
C TRP A 98 4.66 -11.94 -2.04
N VAL A 99 4.92 -12.48 -0.84
CA VAL A 99 4.93 -11.71 0.39
C VAL A 99 6.27 -11.92 1.08
N TRP A 100 6.86 -10.86 1.60
CA TRP A 100 8.13 -10.92 2.32
C TRP A 100 8.22 -9.79 3.35
N THR A 101 9.22 -9.90 4.21
CA THR A 101 9.56 -8.87 5.20
C THR A 101 11.02 -8.44 5.03
N ASP A 102 11.28 -7.16 5.24
CA ASP A 102 12.62 -6.58 5.25
C ASP A 102 12.69 -5.47 6.32
N GLY A 103 13.40 -5.76 7.41
CA GLY A 103 13.44 -4.87 8.57
C GLY A 103 12.06 -4.62 9.18
N VAL A 104 11.57 -3.39 9.04
CA VAL A 104 10.27 -2.93 9.57
C VAL A 104 9.17 -2.91 8.50
N GLU A 105 9.47 -3.41 7.32
CA GLU A 105 8.59 -3.36 6.15
C GLU A 105 8.03 -4.74 5.85
N ILE A 106 6.73 -4.80 5.64
CA ILE A 106 6.00 -5.95 5.12
C ILE A 106 5.61 -5.61 3.69
N TYR A 107 5.95 -6.47 2.75
CA TYR A 107 5.68 -6.29 1.33
C TYR A 107 4.78 -7.37 0.78
N VAL A 108 3.87 -6.96 -0.11
CA VAL A 108 3.09 -7.84 -0.97
C VAL A 108 3.29 -7.37 -2.40
N ALA A 109 3.84 -8.23 -3.25
CA ALA A 109 3.85 -8.01 -4.69
C ALA A 109 2.81 -8.90 -5.36
N TRP A 110 2.15 -8.37 -6.39
CA TRP A 110 1.20 -9.12 -7.20
C TRP A 110 1.42 -8.84 -8.69
N ARG A 111 1.50 -9.89 -9.51
CA ARG A 111 1.55 -9.78 -10.97
C ARG A 111 0.20 -10.20 -11.53
N TYR A 112 -0.46 -9.26 -12.21
CA TYR A 112 -1.71 -9.51 -12.91
C TYR A 112 -1.43 -10.13 -14.30
N ASN A 113 -2.42 -10.82 -14.86
CA ASN A 113 -2.32 -11.49 -16.16
C ASN A 113 -2.07 -10.53 -17.35
N ASP A 114 -2.24 -9.22 -17.16
CA ASP A 114 -2.20 -8.17 -18.17
C ASP A 114 -0.86 -7.39 -18.21
N THR A 115 0.23 -7.97 -17.70
CA THR A 115 1.60 -7.41 -17.68
C THR A 115 1.77 -6.17 -16.81
N GLN A 116 0.92 -6.02 -15.79
CA GLN A 116 1.02 -4.99 -14.77
C GLN A 116 1.32 -5.63 -13.43
N VAL A 117 2.16 -4.96 -12.64
CA VAL A 117 2.57 -5.40 -11.32
C VAL A 117 2.11 -4.40 -10.28
N LEU A 118 1.81 -4.91 -9.09
CA LEU A 118 1.52 -4.15 -7.90
C LEU A 118 2.57 -4.45 -6.84
N LEU A 119 3.00 -3.42 -6.11
CA LEU A 119 3.73 -3.53 -4.86
C LEU A 119 2.95 -2.79 -3.78
N ALA A 120 2.57 -3.49 -2.73
CA ALA A 120 2.03 -2.92 -1.51
C ALA A 120 3.06 -3.08 -0.39
N ARG A 121 3.20 -2.03 0.41
CA ARG A 121 4.13 -1.93 1.54
C ARG A 121 3.37 -1.50 2.79
N LEU A 122 3.71 -2.10 3.92
CA LEU A 122 3.28 -1.69 5.25
C LEU A 122 4.50 -1.51 6.15
N THR A 123 4.62 -0.36 6.82
CA THR A 123 5.63 -0.13 7.85
C THR A 123 5.08 -0.50 9.23
N TYR A 124 5.79 -1.36 9.95
CA TYR A 124 5.44 -1.89 11.28
C TYR A 124 6.66 -1.85 12.22
N TRP A 125 6.54 -1.08 13.32
CA TRP A 125 7.56 -0.93 14.38
C TRP A 125 7.22 -1.69 15.66
N GLY A 126 6.21 -2.56 15.62
CA GLY A 126 5.82 -3.37 16.76
C GLY A 126 6.78 -4.53 17.00
N PRO A 127 6.45 -5.41 17.97
CA PRO A 127 7.32 -6.52 18.32
C PRO A 127 7.41 -7.58 17.20
N ASP A 128 8.60 -8.12 16.98
CA ASP A 128 8.86 -9.17 15.98
C ASP A 128 7.98 -10.41 16.16
N GLU A 129 7.54 -10.72 17.40
CA GLU A 129 6.68 -11.87 17.70
C GLU A 129 5.28 -11.78 17.06
N ASP A 130 4.83 -10.57 16.77
CA ASP A 130 3.54 -10.30 16.12
C ASP A 130 3.68 -10.18 14.59
N LEU A 131 4.91 -10.22 14.04
CA LEU A 131 5.17 -9.92 12.63
C LEU A 131 4.40 -10.86 11.70
N ASP A 132 4.41 -12.17 11.97
CA ASP A 132 3.66 -13.15 11.18
C ASP A 132 2.15 -12.85 11.18
N GLU A 133 1.60 -12.45 12.33
CA GLU A 133 0.20 -12.05 12.44
C GLU A 133 -0.09 -10.79 11.62
N GLN A 134 0.83 -9.81 11.60
CA GLN A 134 0.68 -8.60 10.80
C GLN A 134 0.74 -8.89 9.30
N VAL A 135 1.57 -9.84 8.87
CA VAL A 135 1.62 -10.24 7.46
C VAL A 135 0.27 -10.83 7.03
N GLU A 136 -0.33 -11.71 7.83
CA GLU A 136 -1.64 -12.29 7.54
C GLU A 136 -2.77 -11.25 7.56
N LYS A 137 -2.73 -10.30 8.50
CA LYS A 137 -3.70 -9.18 8.54
C LYS A 137 -3.57 -8.27 7.34
N PHE A 138 -2.35 -7.95 6.94
CA PHE A 138 -2.10 -7.10 5.78
C PHE A 138 -2.56 -7.79 4.49
N HIS A 139 -2.30 -9.09 4.36
CA HIS A 139 -2.85 -9.90 3.28
C HIS A 139 -4.39 -9.84 3.24
N ALA A 140 -5.07 -10.09 4.36
CA ALA A 140 -6.53 -10.07 4.41
C ALA A 140 -7.13 -8.69 4.04
N VAL A 141 -6.47 -7.60 4.44
CA VAL A 141 -6.86 -6.23 4.09
C VAL A 141 -6.64 -5.92 2.61
N LEU A 142 -5.58 -6.47 2.02
CA LEU A 142 -5.24 -6.28 0.62
C LEU A 142 -6.12 -7.08 -0.34
N GLU A 143 -6.62 -8.25 0.07
CA GLU A 143 -7.44 -9.11 -0.79
C GLU A 143 -8.59 -8.38 -1.54
N PRO A 144 -9.49 -7.64 -0.88
CA PRO A 144 -10.52 -6.89 -1.59
C PRO A 144 -9.95 -5.74 -2.42
N ALA A 145 -8.85 -5.12 -1.99
CA ALA A 145 -8.22 -4.02 -2.71
C ALA A 145 -7.60 -4.48 -4.04
N LEU A 146 -6.90 -5.62 -4.06
CA LEU A 146 -6.26 -6.15 -5.27
C LEU A 146 -7.26 -6.45 -6.39
N ALA A 147 -8.48 -6.88 -6.02
CA ALA A 147 -9.56 -7.10 -6.99
C ALA A 147 -10.09 -5.79 -7.61
N LEU A 148 -10.05 -4.69 -6.85
CA LEU A 148 -10.62 -3.40 -7.24
C LEU A 148 -9.63 -2.51 -8.02
N ILE A 149 -8.33 -2.63 -7.73
CA ILE A 149 -7.30 -1.73 -8.26
C ILE A 149 -7.30 -1.67 -9.80
N PRO A 150 -7.31 -2.77 -10.57
CA PRO A 150 -7.30 -2.68 -12.03
C PRO A 150 -8.52 -1.93 -12.60
N GLU A 151 -9.71 -2.16 -12.04
CA GLU A 151 -10.92 -1.46 -12.46
C GLU A 151 -10.82 0.04 -12.13
N LEU A 152 -10.40 0.38 -10.90
CA LEU A 152 -10.21 1.76 -10.46
C LEU A 152 -9.12 2.49 -11.26
N ALA A 153 -8.04 1.79 -11.61
CA ALA A 153 -6.92 2.27 -12.44
C ALA A 153 -7.40 2.62 -13.86
N SER A 154 -8.33 1.83 -14.39
CA SER A 154 -8.90 2.01 -15.73
C SER A 154 -9.98 3.09 -15.84
N ALA A 155 -10.49 3.55 -14.69
CA ALA A 155 -11.55 4.53 -14.62
C ALA A 155 -11.07 5.96 -14.95
N THR A 156 -11.96 6.94 -14.76
CA THR A 156 -11.63 8.35 -14.96
C THR A 156 -10.44 8.75 -14.08
N PRO A 157 -9.40 9.40 -14.66
CA PRO A 157 -8.24 9.81 -13.90
C PRO A 157 -8.64 10.66 -12.70
N THR A 158 -8.10 10.30 -11.54
CA THR A 158 -8.47 10.89 -10.27
C THR A 158 -7.21 11.13 -9.47
N HIS A 159 -7.19 12.26 -8.75
CA HIS A 159 -6.15 12.59 -7.78
C HIS A 159 -6.84 13.21 -6.58
N VAL A 160 -6.67 12.61 -5.40
CA VAL A 160 -7.31 13.04 -4.17
C VAL A 160 -6.29 13.05 -3.06
N ILE A 161 -6.18 14.20 -2.40
CA ILE A 161 -5.38 14.38 -1.19
C ILE A 161 -6.35 14.69 -0.05
N VAL A 162 -6.31 13.91 1.01
CA VAL A 162 -7.03 14.20 2.25
C VAL A 162 -6.02 14.59 3.33
N PRO A 163 -5.94 15.91 3.64
CA PRO A 163 -5.02 16.40 4.66
C PRO A 163 -5.46 15.99 6.06
N SER A 164 -4.50 15.90 6.97
CA SER A 164 -4.76 15.68 8.39
C SER A 164 -5.59 16.82 8.97
N PRO A 165 -6.52 16.53 9.89
CA PRO A 165 -7.26 17.60 10.57
C PRO A 165 -6.26 18.48 11.33
N THR A 166 -6.26 19.78 11.04
CA THR A 166 -5.50 20.77 11.83
C THR A 166 -6.02 20.71 13.26
N PRO A 167 -5.16 20.55 14.29
CA PRO A 167 -5.63 20.64 15.67
C PRO A 167 -6.26 22.02 15.89
N GLU A 168 -7.54 22.05 16.29
CA GLU A 168 -8.16 23.28 16.78
C GLU A 168 -7.34 23.74 17.98
N ALA A 169 -6.78 24.96 17.90
CA ALA A 169 -6.15 25.57 19.05
C ALA A 169 -7.21 25.67 20.16
N GLU A 170 -6.96 25.03 21.30
CA GLU A 170 -7.71 25.30 22.52
C GLU A 170 -7.69 26.80 22.76
N ASP A 171 -8.86 27.43 22.66
CA ASP A 171 -9.09 28.82 23.02
C ASP A 171 -8.99 28.93 24.55
N ALA A 172 -7.75 28.91 25.05
CA ALA A 172 -7.40 29.03 26.44
C ALA A 172 -6.67 30.35 26.68
N ALA A 173 -7.43 31.40 26.95
CA ALA A 173 -6.98 32.48 27.81
C ALA A 173 -8.17 33.10 28.55
N THR A 174 -8.55 32.41 29.64
CA THR A 174 -9.08 33.05 30.85
C THR A 174 -8.19 34.24 31.24
N GLY A 175 -8.68 35.46 31.03
CA GLY A 175 -8.14 36.65 31.68
C GLY A 175 -8.89 36.89 32.99
N THR A 176 -8.26 36.56 34.12
CA THR A 176 -8.61 37.07 35.46
C THR A 176 -7.40 37.84 36.00
N ASP A 177 -7.67 38.86 36.84
CA ASP A 177 -6.79 39.86 37.50
C ASP A 177 -6.40 41.08 36.65
N ASP A 178 -6.54 42.35 37.09
CA ASP A 178 -6.66 42.96 38.43
C ASP A 178 -7.58 44.20 38.40
#